data_AF-A0A850R1P6-F1
#
_entry.id   AF-A0A850R1P6-F1
#
_cell.length_a   1.000
_cell.length_b   1.000
_cell.length_c   1.000
_cell.angle_alpha   90.00
_cell.angle_beta   90.00
_cell.angle_gamma   90.00
#
_symmetry.space_group_name_H-M   'P 1'
#
loop_
_entity.id
_entity.type
_entity.pdbx_description
1 polymer ?
#
loop_
_entity_poly.entity_id
_entity_poly.type
_entity_poly.pdbx_seq_one_letter_code
_entity_poly.pdbx_strand_id
1 'polypeptide(L)'
;MEIQELTNILSQIQFKQELSIETYIIILCVSGLGAWFASYFKTKGQNFANKEDFEQLQRQLESNTTVVEEIKTELSQKNWISQQAWVKKQEAYEAIFDCLFHVKKYVAHEKDEYFEWEHYNFRFPELAYETTDEYTIRIWEHEKEEYLKKSQDPETKAQAETLKVKYDESFAKLFHVIEVKAIYLDPRVTEIITELKQGLSKTDNEEDWDEHFFRISRLVNESVDKLRTVSIEELKIKT
;
A
#
# COMPACT_ATOMS: atom_id res chain seq x y z
N MET A 1 -73.10 43.92 -84.47
CA MET A 1 -72.01 44.22 -83.51
C MET A 1 -70.73 43.85 -84.22
N GLU A 2 -70.02 44.84 -84.73
CA GLU A 2 -68.91 44.62 -85.66
C GLU A 2 -67.65 44.18 -84.91
N ILE A 3 -66.88 43.28 -85.54
CA ILE A 3 -65.63 42.71 -85.02
C ILE A 3 -64.61 43.81 -84.64
N GLN A 4 -64.76 45.01 -85.21
CA GLN A 4 -63.99 46.22 -84.90
C GLN A 4 -64.20 46.76 -83.47
N GLU A 5 -65.41 46.68 -82.90
CA GLU A 5 -65.64 47.16 -81.53
C GLU A 5 -65.05 46.20 -80.50
N LEU A 6 -65.15 44.89 -80.76
CA LEU A 6 -64.59 43.86 -79.88
C LEU A 6 -63.05 43.95 -79.80
N THR A 7 -62.39 44.27 -80.92
CA THR A 7 -60.93 44.45 -80.98
C THR A 7 -60.46 45.72 -80.28
N ASN A 8 -61.26 46.80 -80.32
CA ASN A 8 -60.96 48.03 -79.58
C ASN A 8 -61.15 47.88 -78.06
N ILE A 9 -62.12 47.08 -77.62
CA ILE A 9 -62.31 46.80 -76.19
C ILE A 9 -61.20 45.85 -75.68
N LEU A 10 -60.82 44.85 -76.48
CA LEU A 10 -59.71 43.94 -76.14
C LEU A 10 -58.34 44.64 -76.11
N SER A 11 -58.11 45.65 -76.96
CA SER A 11 -56.87 46.43 -76.95
C SER A 11 -56.77 47.39 -75.75
N GLN A 12 -57.91 47.87 -75.24
CA GLN A 12 -57.97 48.69 -74.02
C GLN A 12 -57.77 47.89 -72.72
N ILE A 13 -57.93 46.57 -72.76
CA ILE A 13 -57.70 45.66 -71.61
C ILE A 13 -56.23 45.22 -71.51
N GLN A 14 -55.37 45.54 -72.48
CA GLN A 14 -53.92 45.41 -72.31
C GLN A 14 -53.40 46.51 -71.39
N PHE A 15 -53.43 46.22 -70.09
CA PHE A 15 -52.78 46.98 -69.02
C PHE A 15 -51.26 47.04 -69.28
N LYS A 16 -50.81 47.93 -70.17
CA LYS A 16 -49.40 48.32 -70.30
C LYS A 16 -49.04 49.22 -69.13
N GLN A 17 -48.84 48.62 -67.96
CA GLN A 17 -48.20 49.30 -66.85
C GLN A 17 -46.68 49.20 -67.07
N GLU A 18 -46.17 49.96 -68.04
CA GLU A 18 -44.74 50.18 -68.19
C GLU A 18 -44.29 51.05 -67.00
N LEU A 19 -43.75 50.41 -65.97
CA LEU A 19 -43.17 51.10 -64.81
C LEU A 19 -42.09 52.10 -65.28
N SER A 20 -42.12 53.32 -64.74
CA SER A 20 -41.11 54.33 -65.08
C SER A 20 -39.72 53.87 -64.62
N ILE A 21 -38.67 54.30 -65.33
CA ILE A 21 -37.27 53.99 -65.01
C ILE A 21 -36.93 54.38 -63.55
N GLU A 22 -37.50 55.47 -63.05
CA GLU A 22 -37.34 55.92 -61.66
C GLU A 22 -37.85 54.87 -60.66
N THR A 23 -38.95 54.18 -60.98
CA THR A 23 -39.51 53.15 -60.11
C THR A 23 -38.63 51.90 -60.08
N TYR A 24 -38.02 51.52 -61.21
CA TYR A 24 -37.04 50.43 -61.24
C TYR A 24 -35.78 50.74 -60.43
N ILE A 25 -35.30 51.99 -60.47
CA ILE A 25 -34.17 52.44 -59.65
C ILE A 25 -34.53 52.38 -58.16
N ILE A 26 -35.74 52.80 -57.78
CA ILE A 26 -36.22 52.70 -56.39
C ILE A 26 -36.30 51.23 -55.95
N ILE A 27 -36.88 50.34 -56.75
CA ILE A 27 -36.97 48.90 -56.45
C ILE A 27 -35.57 48.30 -56.28
N LEU A 28 -34.62 48.64 -57.16
CA LEU A 28 -33.24 48.17 -57.08
C LEU A 28 -32.55 48.66 -55.79
N CYS A 29 -32.70 49.94 -55.43
CA CYS A 29 -32.17 50.50 -54.20
C CYS A 29 -32.80 49.85 -52.95
N VAL A 30 -34.12 49.70 -52.91
CA VAL A 30 -34.84 49.06 -51.79
C VAL A 30 -34.47 47.58 -51.67
N SER A 31 -34.34 46.86 -52.79
CA SER A 31 -33.95 45.45 -52.80
C SER A 31 -32.48 45.26 -52.39
N GLY A 32 -31.59 46.13 -52.85
CA GLY A 32 -30.18 46.13 -52.47
C GLY A 32 -29.98 46.43 -50.98
N LEU A 33 -30.71 47.43 -50.45
CA LEU A 33 -30.73 47.73 -49.01
C LEU A 33 -31.32 46.56 -48.21
N GLY A 34 -32.43 45.99 -48.66
CA GLY A 34 -33.07 44.83 -48.04
C GLY A 34 -32.13 43.63 -47.96
N ALA A 35 -31.42 43.32 -49.05
CA ALA A 35 -30.42 42.25 -49.09
C ALA A 35 -29.22 42.53 -48.17
N TRP A 36 -28.73 43.77 -48.13
CA TRP A 36 -27.63 44.18 -47.26
C TRP A 36 -28.01 44.08 -45.77
N PHE A 37 -29.18 44.59 -45.39
CA PHE A 37 -29.69 44.46 -44.02
C PHE A 37 -29.94 43.00 -43.64
N ALA A 38 -30.53 42.19 -44.53
CA ALA A 38 -30.73 40.76 -44.29
C ALA A 38 -29.41 40.02 -44.06
N SER A 39 -28.38 40.31 -44.86
CA SER A 39 -27.03 39.75 -44.69
C SER A 39 -26.38 40.20 -43.38
N TYR A 40 -26.50 41.48 -43.04
CA TYR A 40 -25.97 42.05 -41.80
C TYR A 40 -26.62 41.42 -40.56
N PHE A 41 -27.96 41.34 -40.51
CA PHE A 41 -28.68 40.73 -39.39
C PHE A 41 -28.41 39.23 -39.29
N LYS A 42 -28.31 38.52 -40.42
CA LYS A 42 -27.92 37.10 -40.44
C LYS A 42 -26.54 36.90 -39.84
N THR A 43 -25.55 37.67 -40.29
CA THR A 43 -24.17 37.58 -39.80
C THR A 43 -24.08 37.96 -38.32
N LYS A 44 -24.81 39.00 -37.89
CA LYS A 44 -24.88 39.41 -36.49
C LYS A 44 -25.55 38.35 -35.60
N GLY A 45 -26.62 37.73 -36.07
CA GLY A 45 -27.30 36.62 -35.39
C GLY A 45 -26.40 35.39 -35.26
N GLN A 46 -25.68 35.03 -36.32
CA GLN A 46 -24.68 33.94 -36.30
C GLN A 46 -23.54 34.24 -35.32
N ASN A 47 -22.99 35.46 -35.34
CA ASN A 47 -21.93 35.85 -34.40
C ASN A 47 -22.42 35.87 -32.95
N PHE A 48 -23.67 36.26 -32.72
CA PHE A 48 -24.27 36.23 -31.38
C PHE A 48 -24.43 34.78 -30.88
N ALA A 49 -25.00 33.89 -31.70
CA ALA A 49 -25.12 32.47 -31.37
C ALA A 49 -23.74 31.82 -31.12
N ASN A 50 -22.76 32.07 -31.99
CA ASN A 50 -21.39 31.57 -31.80
C ASN A 50 -20.74 32.07 -30.51
N LYS A 51 -21.02 33.32 -30.10
CA LYS A 51 -20.51 33.88 -28.86
C LYS A 51 -21.16 33.18 -27.65
N GLU A 52 -22.46 32.97 -27.68
CA GLU A 52 -23.18 32.26 -26.63
C GLU A 52 -22.70 30.81 -26.48
N ASP A 53 -22.54 30.09 -27.61
CA ASP A 53 -21.97 28.74 -27.64
C ASP A 53 -20.54 28.72 -27.08
N PHE A 54 -19.70 29.70 -27.43
CA PHE A 54 -18.34 29.80 -26.92
C PHE A 54 -18.32 30.06 -25.41
N GLU A 55 -19.14 30.97 -24.90
CA GLU A 55 -19.26 31.24 -23.46
C GLU A 55 -19.79 30.02 -22.70
N GLN A 56 -20.66 29.20 -23.33
CA GLN A 56 -21.11 27.94 -22.75
C GLN A 56 -19.99 26.90 -22.72
N LEU A 57 -19.23 26.74 -23.81
CA LEU A 57 -18.08 25.84 -23.89
C LEU A 57 -17.00 26.22 -22.89
N GLN A 58 -16.71 27.51 -22.74
CA GLN A 58 -15.76 28.00 -21.74
C GLN A 58 -16.21 27.63 -20.32
N ARG A 59 -17.48 27.88 -19.97
CA ARG A 59 -18.03 27.52 -18.66
C ARG A 59 -17.98 26.00 -18.41
N GLN A 60 -18.28 25.19 -19.42
CA GLN A 60 -18.16 23.74 -19.33
C GLN A 60 -16.69 23.31 -19.12
N LEU A 61 -15.75 23.94 -19.81
CA LEU A 61 -14.32 23.64 -19.66
C LEU A 61 -13.80 24.03 -18.27
N GLU A 62 -14.18 25.21 -17.78
CA GLU A 62 -13.85 25.67 -16.42
C GLU A 62 -14.42 24.70 -15.39
N SER A 63 -15.72 24.37 -15.48
CA SER A 63 -16.37 23.43 -14.57
C SER A 63 -15.71 22.04 -14.60
N ASN A 64 -15.39 21.52 -15.79
CA ASN A 64 -14.71 20.23 -15.92
C ASN A 64 -13.30 20.27 -15.33
N THR A 65 -12.57 21.36 -15.55
CA THR A 65 -11.21 21.55 -15.01
C THR A 65 -11.24 21.59 -13.49
N THR A 66 -12.16 22.34 -12.89
CA THR A 66 -12.34 22.39 -11.43
C THR A 66 -12.62 21.00 -10.86
N VAL A 67 -13.57 20.26 -11.45
CA VAL A 67 -13.91 18.90 -11.00
C VAL A 67 -12.71 17.96 -11.11
N VAL A 68 -11.95 18.02 -12.21
CA VAL A 68 -10.76 17.18 -12.41
C VAL A 68 -9.67 17.51 -11.38
N GLU A 69 -9.40 18.78 -11.11
CA GLU A 69 -8.39 19.19 -10.13
C GLU A 69 -8.81 18.85 -8.69
N GLU A 70 -10.10 18.95 -8.37
CA GLU A 70 -10.65 18.46 -7.10
C GLU A 70 -10.44 16.95 -6.94
N ILE A 71 -10.80 16.15 -7.96
CA ILE A 71 -10.61 14.69 -7.95
C ILE A 71 -9.11 14.34 -7.80
N LYS A 72 -8.23 15.03 -8.53
CA LYS A 72 -6.78 14.82 -8.40
C LYS A 72 -6.29 15.14 -7.00
N THR A 73 -6.77 16.22 -6.41
CA THR A 73 -6.40 16.64 -5.06
C THR A 73 -6.87 15.61 -4.03
N GLU A 74 -8.13 15.17 -4.11
CA GLU A 74 -8.69 14.15 -3.22
C GLU A 74 -7.94 12.82 -3.36
N LEU A 75 -7.67 12.38 -4.59
CA LEU A 75 -6.91 11.16 -4.86
C LEU A 75 -5.47 11.27 -4.35
N SER A 76 -4.83 12.43 -4.54
CA SER A 76 -3.48 12.69 -4.01
C SER A 76 -3.46 12.61 -2.48
N GLN A 77 -4.42 13.25 -1.80
CA GLN A 77 -4.55 13.20 -0.34
C GLN A 77 -4.80 11.78 0.16
N LYS A 78 -5.72 11.02 -0.46
CA LYS A 78 -5.98 9.62 -0.11
C LYS A 78 -4.74 8.74 -0.31
N ASN A 79 -4.02 8.94 -1.41
CA ASN A 79 -2.79 8.20 -1.70
C ASN A 79 -1.70 8.53 -0.67
N TRP A 80 -1.53 9.81 -0.33
CA TRP A 80 -0.58 10.25 0.68
C TRP A 80 -0.88 9.69 2.08
N ILE A 81 -2.15 9.74 2.52
CA ILE A 81 -2.57 9.12 3.79
C ILE A 81 -2.28 7.61 3.77
N SER A 82 -2.58 6.94 2.66
CA SER A 82 -2.33 5.50 2.51
C SER A 82 -0.83 5.16 2.56
N GLN A 83 0.01 5.97 1.93
CA GLN A 83 1.47 5.84 2.00
C GLN A 83 1.98 6.05 3.44
N GLN A 84 1.47 7.08 4.13
CA GLN A 84 1.88 7.34 5.50
C GLN A 84 1.46 6.20 6.45
N ALA A 85 0.24 5.67 6.29
CA ALA A 85 -0.22 4.51 7.04
C ALA A 85 0.66 3.28 6.74
N TRP A 86 1.01 3.05 5.47
CA TRP A 86 1.89 1.96 5.08
C TRP A 86 3.29 2.07 5.73
N VAL A 87 3.88 3.27 5.74
CA VAL A 87 5.16 3.51 6.42
C VAL A 87 5.05 3.21 7.93
N LYS A 88 3.96 3.61 8.58
CA LYS A 88 3.75 3.31 10.01
C LYS A 88 3.59 1.82 10.30
N LYS A 89 3.00 1.06 9.38
CA LYS A 89 2.97 -0.41 9.45
C LYS A 89 4.36 -1.01 9.28
N GLN A 90 5.12 -0.57 8.28
CA GLN A 90 6.48 -1.04 8.06
C GLN A 90 7.36 -0.80 9.30
N GLU A 91 7.37 0.43 9.84
CA GLU A 91 8.11 0.77 11.06
C GLU A 91 7.70 -0.10 12.26
N ALA A 92 6.42 -0.48 12.36
CA ALA A 92 5.94 -1.36 13.41
C ALA A 92 6.49 -2.79 13.25
N TYR A 93 6.44 -3.35 12.04
CA TYR A 93 6.98 -4.66 11.74
C TYR A 93 8.49 -4.74 11.91
N GLU A 94 9.23 -3.71 11.46
CA GLU A 94 10.68 -3.64 11.68
C GLU A 94 11.04 -3.70 13.16
N ALA A 95 10.33 -2.93 14.00
CA ALA A 95 10.53 -2.97 15.45
C ALA A 95 10.18 -4.34 16.06
N ILE A 96 9.13 -5.00 15.57
CA ILE A 96 8.75 -6.36 16.01
C ILE A 96 9.84 -7.36 15.63
N PHE A 97 10.31 -7.36 14.38
CA PHE A 97 11.32 -8.31 13.91
C PHE A 97 12.68 -8.11 14.56
N ASP A 98 13.06 -6.86 14.85
CA ASP A 98 14.27 -6.54 15.62
C ASP A 98 14.21 -7.16 17.03
N CYS A 99 13.07 -7.02 17.72
CA CYS A 99 12.88 -7.66 19.02
C CYS A 99 12.91 -9.19 18.93
N LEU A 100 12.21 -9.76 17.95
CA LEU A 100 12.16 -11.21 17.74
C LEU A 100 13.51 -11.81 17.35
N PHE A 101 14.37 -11.04 16.67
CA PHE A 101 15.73 -11.46 16.36
C PHE A 101 16.53 -11.72 17.64
N HIS A 102 16.46 -10.80 18.61
CA HIS A 102 17.12 -10.98 19.89
C HIS A 102 16.51 -12.12 20.71
N VAL A 103 15.18 -12.24 20.69
CA VAL A 103 14.48 -13.37 21.34
C VAL A 103 14.96 -14.72 20.78
N LYS A 104 14.94 -14.86 19.46
CA LYS A 104 15.40 -16.06 18.75
C LYS A 104 16.87 -16.36 19.03
N LYS A 105 17.72 -15.34 19.03
CA LYS A 105 19.16 -15.50 19.26
C LYS A 105 19.44 -16.07 20.64
N TYR A 106 18.80 -15.55 21.68
CA TYR A 106 18.98 -16.04 23.05
C TYR A 106 18.41 -17.45 23.23
N VAL A 107 17.20 -17.71 22.74
CA VAL A 107 16.58 -19.05 22.84
C VAL A 107 17.42 -20.12 22.11
N ALA A 108 18.01 -19.78 20.96
CA ALA A 108 18.92 -20.68 20.27
C ALA A 108 20.20 -20.93 21.09
N HIS A 109 20.78 -19.88 21.66
CA HIS A 109 21.96 -19.97 22.51
C HIS A 109 21.74 -20.85 23.75
N GLU A 110 20.65 -20.62 24.50
CA GLU A 110 20.31 -21.42 25.69
C GLU A 110 20.11 -22.90 25.34
N LYS A 111 19.42 -23.18 24.23
CA LYS A 111 19.26 -24.54 23.71
C LYS A 111 20.63 -25.17 23.43
N ASP A 112 21.51 -24.46 22.73
CA ASP A 112 22.82 -24.98 22.34
C ASP A 112 23.73 -25.18 23.58
N GLU A 113 23.71 -24.26 24.56
CA GLU A 113 24.42 -24.41 25.84
C GLU A 113 23.95 -25.62 26.63
N TYR A 114 22.63 -25.84 26.69
CA TYR A 114 22.07 -26.99 27.35
C TYR A 114 22.49 -28.29 26.67
N PHE A 115 22.43 -28.39 25.34
CA PHE A 115 22.87 -29.60 24.63
C PHE A 115 24.38 -29.85 24.75
N GLU A 116 25.21 -28.80 24.73
CA GLU A 116 26.65 -28.94 25.04
C GLU A 116 26.83 -29.48 26.47
N TRP A 117 26.10 -28.95 27.46
CA TRP A 117 26.16 -29.43 28.83
C TRP A 117 25.67 -30.88 28.99
N GLU A 118 24.53 -31.22 28.41
CA GLU A 118 23.93 -32.56 28.45
C GLU A 118 24.89 -33.59 27.84
N HIS A 119 25.51 -33.24 26.72
CA HIS A 119 26.49 -34.08 26.02
C HIS A 119 27.64 -34.46 26.95
N TYR A 120 28.33 -33.49 27.55
CA TYR A 120 29.53 -33.75 28.36
C TYR A 120 29.26 -34.25 29.79
N ASN A 121 28.06 -34.01 30.33
CA ASN A 121 27.72 -34.37 31.71
C ASN A 121 26.84 -35.62 31.85
N PHE A 122 26.05 -35.98 30.84
CA PHE A 122 25.11 -37.10 30.91
C PHE A 122 25.30 -38.12 29.79
N ARG A 123 25.20 -37.69 28.52
CA ARG A 123 25.16 -38.62 27.36
C ARG A 123 26.49 -39.32 27.07
N PHE A 124 27.62 -38.61 27.14
CA PHE A 124 28.92 -39.22 26.88
C PHE A 124 29.47 -40.08 28.02
N PRO A 125 29.26 -39.74 29.31
CA PRO A 125 29.57 -40.65 30.41
C PRO A 125 28.91 -42.02 30.25
N GLU A 126 27.64 -42.09 29.85
CA GLU A 126 26.97 -43.37 29.55
C GLU A 126 27.72 -44.18 28.48
N LEU A 127 28.10 -43.56 27.36
CA LEU A 127 28.91 -44.19 26.30
C LEU A 127 30.33 -44.55 26.74
N ALA A 128 30.94 -43.74 27.63
CA ALA A 128 32.29 -43.93 28.14
C ALA A 128 32.38 -45.06 29.19
N TYR A 129 31.30 -45.33 29.94
CA TYR A 129 31.22 -46.48 30.86
C TYR A 129 30.95 -47.80 30.13
N GLU A 130 30.32 -47.77 28.95
CA GLU A 130 30.10 -48.95 28.10
C GLU A 130 31.30 -49.32 27.24
N THR A 131 32.23 -48.39 27.00
CA THR A 131 33.46 -48.63 26.22
C THR A 131 34.66 -48.94 27.11
N THR A 132 35.40 -49.99 26.78
CA THR A 132 36.70 -50.28 27.40
C THR A 132 37.87 -49.69 26.60
N ASP A 133 37.60 -48.90 25.55
CA ASP A 133 38.60 -48.32 24.67
C ASP A 133 39.26 -47.07 25.29
N GLU A 134 40.53 -47.20 25.68
CA GLU A 134 41.33 -46.14 26.32
C GLU A 134 41.51 -44.90 25.42
N TYR A 135 41.44 -45.05 24.10
CA TYR A 135 41.53 -43.93 23.16
C TYR A 135 40.28 -43.04 23.22
N THR A 136 39.09 -43.64 23.18
CA THR A 136 37.80 -42.96 23.31
C THR A 136 37.68 -42.20 24.63
N ILE A 137 38.11 -42.80 25.74
CA ILE A 137 38.10 -42.15 27.06
C ILE A 137 38.98 -40.90 27.08
N ARG A 138 40.20 -40.98 26.51
CA ARG A 138 41.12 -39.83 26.45
C ARG A 138 40.61 -38.68 25.61
N ILE A 139 39.95 -38.96 24.48
CA ILE A 139 39.32 -37.90 23.66
C ILE A 139 38.27 -37.19 24.49
N TRP A 140 37.39 -37.92 25.17
CA TRP A 140 36.36 -37.34 26.00
C TRP A 140 36.91 -36.50 27.15
N GLU A 141 37.92 -36.99 27.87
CA GLU A 141 38.56 -36.23 28.95
C GLU A 141 39.11 -34.89 28.44
N HIS A 142 39.72 -34.92 27.25
CA HIS A 142 40.23 -33.71 26.60
C HIS A 142 39.11 -32.74 26.21
N GLU A 143 38.09 -33.21 25.50
CA GLU A 143 36.94 -32.38 25.08
C GLU A 143 36.17 -31.81 26.29
N LYS A 144 36.00 -32.60 27.35
CA LYS A 144 35.38 -32.12 28.60
C LYS A 144 36.23 -31.05 29.29
N GLU A 145 37.56 -31.19 29.28
CA GLU A 145 38.46 -30.16 29.79
C GLU A 145 38.35 -28.86 28.99
N GLU A 146 38.28 -28.94 27.65
CA GLU A 146 38.05 -27.78 26.78
C GLU A 146 36.70 -27.12 27.04
N TYR A 147 35.63 -27.91 27.17
CA TYR A 147 34.31 -27.42 27.56
C TYR A 147 34.33 -26.73 28.93
N LEU A 148 35.01 -27.29 29.93
CA LEU A 148 35.13 -26.68 31.25
C LEU A 148 35.90 -25.35 31.20
N LYS A 149 36.96 -25.27 30.39
CA LYS A 149 37.69 -24.01 30.16
C LYS A 149 36.79 -22.96 29.51
N LYS A 150 36.06 -23.33 28.46
CA LYS A 150 35.11 -22.43 27.75
C LYS A 150 33.97 -21.98 28.67
N SER A 151 33.34 -22.88 29.41
CA SER A 151 32.21 -22.56 30.30
C SER A 151 32.64 -21.72 31.52
N GLN A 152 33.91 -21.76 31.91
CA GLN A 152 34.46 -20.94 32.99
C GLN A 152 35.07 -19.62 32.51
N ASP A 153 35.31 -19.47 31.21
CA ASP A 153 35.89 -18.29 30.59
C ASP A 153 35.02 -17.03 30.86
N PRO A 154 35.60 -15.96 31.45
CA PRO A 154 34.87 -14.74 31.75
C PRO A 154 34.27 -14.06 30.51
N GLU A 155 34.94 -14.14 29.36
CA GLU A 155 34.45 -13.53 28.12
C GLU A 155 33.19 -14.26 27.62
N THR A 156 33.21 -15.58 27.60
CA THR A 156 32.07 -16.43 27.23
C THR A 156 30.86 -16.14 28.13
N LYS A 157 31.05 -16.06 29.45
CA LYS A 157 29.98 -15.69 30.39
C LYS A 157 29.43 -14.29 30.16
N ALA A 158 30.31 -13.32 29.88
CA ALA A 158 29.89 -11.95 29.60
C ALA A 158 29.08 -11.85 28.30
N GLN A 159 29.43 -12.65 27.28
CA GLN A 159 28.66 -12.73 26.03
C GLN A 159 27.26 -13.32 26.26
N ALA A 160 27.15 -14.42 27.02
CA ALA A 160 25.88 -15.03 27.38
C ALA A 160 24.98 -14.04 28.17
N GLU A 161 25.55 -13.35 29.16
CA GLU A 161 24.84 -12.33 29.93
C GLU A 161 24.36 -11.18 29.03
N THR A 162 25.18 -10.74 28.07
CA THR A 162 24.80 -9.71 27.10
C THR A 162 23.63 -10.16 26.22
N LEU A 163 23.58 -11.44 25.84
CA LEU A 163 22.45 -11.99 25.08
C LEU A 163 21.17 -12.01 25.92
N LYS A 164 21.28 -12.40 27.20
CA LYS A 164 20.16 -12.42 28.13
C LYS A 164 19.58 -11.02 28.38
N VAL A 165 20.43 -10.03 28.64
CA VAL A 165 20.00 -8.64 28.81
C VAL A 165 19.26 -8.15 27.57
N LYS A 166 19.81 -8.39 26.38
CA LYS A 166 19.14 -8.01 25.11
C LYS A 166 17.83 -8.75 24.91
N TYR A 167 17.75 -10.01 25.31
CA TYR A 167 16.52 -10.78 25.28
C TYR A 167 15.46 -10.14 26.18
N ASP A 168 15.77 -9.85 27.44
CA ASP A 168 14.82 -9.27 28.40
C ASP A 168 14.32 -7.90 27.93
N GLU A 169 15.24 -7.04 27.47
CA GLU A 169 14.90 -5.73 26.90
C GLU A 169 14.01 -5.86 25.66
N SER A 170 14.36 -6.75 24.74
CA SER A 170 13.62 -6.96 23.49
C SER A 170 12.24 -7.57 23.74
N PHE A 171 12.15 -8.50 24.68
CA PHE A 171 10.91 -9.15 25.04
C PHE A 171 9.94 -8.17 25.71
N ALA A 172 10.43 -7.32 26.61
CA ALA A 172 9.63 -6.24 27.19
C ALA A 172 9.19 -5.21 26.12
N LYS A 173 10.12 -4.81 25.24
CA LYS A 173 9.86 -3.86 24.15
C LYS A 173 8.82 -4.40 23.17
N LEU A 174 8.79 -5.71 22.91
CA LEU A 174 7.83 -6.34 22.00
C LEU A 174 6.37 -6.06 22.44
N PHE A 175 6.07 -6.16 23.74
CA PHE A 175 4.73 -5.83 24.27
C PHE A 175 4.41 -4.35 24.13
N HIS A 176 5.37 -3.49 24.44
CA HIS A 176 5.20 -2.06 24.28
C HIS A 176 4.88 -1.69 22.82
N VAL A 177 5.56 -2.32 21.85
CA VAL A 177 5.34 -2.08 20.43
C VAL A 177 3.93 -2.49 20.01
N ILE A 178 3.43 -3.67 20.42
CA ILE A 178 2.07 -4.07 20.06
C ILE A 178 1.02 -3.19 20.74
N GLU A 179 1.23 -2.74 21.98
CA GLU A 179 0.28 -1.86 22.66
C GLU A 179 0.20 -0.48 22.01
N VAL A 180 1.35 0.12 21.69
CA VAL A 180 1.42 1.48 21.12
C VAL A 180 1.04 1.49 19.65
N LYS A 181 1.39 0.44 18.89
CA LYS A 181 1.19 0.39 17.44
C LYS A 181 0.03 -0.51 17.00
N ALA A 182 -0.77 -1.05 17.93
CA ALA A 182 -1.94 -1.88 17.64
C ALA A 182 -2.87 -1.28 16.58
N ILE A 183 -3.06 0.05 16.59
CA ILE A 183 -3.97 0.73 15.65
C ILE A 183 -3.56 0.58 14.18
N TYR A 184 -2.27 0.29 13.92
CA TYR A 184 -1.74 0.14 12.58
C TYR A 184 -1.57 -1.34 12.18
N LEU A 185 -1.52 -2.24 13.16
CA LEU A 185 -1.19 -3.65 12.95
C LEU A 185 -2.44 -4.49 12.76
N ASP A 186 -2.30 -5.57 11.99
CA ASP A 186 -3.31 -6.62 11.90
C ASP A 186 -3.56 -7.26 13.29
N PRO A 187 -4.82 -7.47 13.73
CA PRO A 187 -5.13 -8.09 15.01
C PRO A 187 -4.43 -9.43 15.26
N ARG A 188 -4.18 -10.21 14.19
CA ARG A 188 -3.43 -11.48 14.24
C ARG A 188 -2.03 -11.31 14.82
N VAL A 189 -1.39 -10.15 14.65
CA VAL A 189 -0.07 -9.86 15.22
C VAL A 189 -0.10 -9.90 16.74
N THR A 190 -1.15 -9.33 17.34
CA THR A 190 -1.33 -9.31 18.81
C THR A 190 -1.57 -10.72 19.34
N GLU A 191 -2.37 -11.51 18.63
CA GLU A 191 -2.64 -12.91 18.97
C GLU A 191 -1.35 -13.74 18.95
N ILE A 192 -0.57 -13.67 17.86
CA ILE A 192 0.69 -14.42 17.72
C ILE A 192 1.69 -14.05 18.82
N ILE A 193 1.86 -12.76 19.12
CA ILE A 193 2.81 -12.32 20.16
C ILE A 193 2.33 -12.70 21.56
N THR A 194 1.01 -12.72 21.80
CA THR A 194 0.44 -13.18 23.07
C THR A 194 0.64 -14.69 23.26
N GLU A 195 0.42 -15.49 22.21
CA GLU A 195 0.72 -16.92 22.20
C GLU A 195 2.21 -17.19 22.48
N LEU A 196 3.10 -16.45 21.81
CA LEU A 196 4.54 -16.52 22.04
C LEU A 196 4.86 -16.24 23.51
N LYS A 197 4.26 -15.21 24.11
CA LYS A 197 4.45 -14.88 25.53
C LYS A 197 4.12 -16.05 26.44
N GLN A 198 2.91 -16.57 26.26
CA GLN A 198 2.37 -17.61 27.12
C GLN A 198 3.19 -18.88 26.99
N GLY A 199 3.61 -19.22 25.77
CA GLY A 199 4.44 -20.39 25.54
C GLY A 199 5.87 -20.24 26.09
N LEU A 200 6.49 -19.06 26.00
CA LEU A 200 7.81 -18.82 26.63
C LEU A 200 7.73 -18.75 28.16
N SER A 201 6.58 -18.35 28.73
CA SER A 201 6.39 -18.29 30.18
C SER A 201 6.02 -19.64 30.80
N LYS A 202 5.66 -20.64 29.98
CA LYS A 202 5.35 -21.99 30.46
C LYS A 202 6.62 -22.72 30.88
N THR A 203 6.75 -22.94 32.17
CA THR A 203 7.60 -23.99 32.76
C THR A 203 6.69 -25.16 33.10
N ASP A 204 6.74 -26.22 32.30
CA ASP A 204 5.99 -27.44 32.58
C ASP A 204 6.85 -28.33 33.50
N ASN A 205 6.28 -28.73 34.64
CA ASN A 205 7.02 -29.51 35.65
C ASN A 205 7.22 -30.97 35.22
N GLU A 206 6.51 -31.42 34.18
CA GLU A 206 6.61 -32.77 33.62
C GLU A 206 7.44 -32.82 32.32
N GLU A 207 7.84 -31.66 31.78
CA GLU A 207 8.64 -31.55 30.54
C GLU A 207 10.13 -31.72 30.85
N ASP A 208 10.79 -32.65 30.16
CA ASP A 208 12.24 -32.76 30.22
C ASP A 208 12.90 -31.55 29.52
N TRP A 209 14.12 -31.21 29.92
CA TRP A 209 14.83 -30.05 29.40
C TRP A 209 15.03 -30.10 27.87
N ASP A 210 15.27 -31.29 27.30
CA ASP A 210 15.30 -31.50 25.85
C ASP A 210 14.00 -30.99 25.20
N GLU A 211 12.86 -31.48 25.68
CA GLU A 211 11.53 -31.12 25.18
C GLU A 211 11.25 -29.62 25.35
N HIS A 212 11.64 -29.06 26.51
CA HIS A 212 11.52 -27.64 26.81
C HIS A 212 12.22 -26.77 25.77
N PHE A 213 13.52 -27.00 25.55
CA PHE A 213 14.32 -26.19 24.64
C PHE A 213 13.88 -26.36 23.17
N PHE A 214 13.48 -27.57 22.77
CA PHE A 214 12.88 -27.79 21.45
C PHE A 214 11.56 -27.04 21.30
N ARG A 215 10.68 -27.08 22.29
CA ARG A 215 9.38 -26.41 22.26
C ARG A 215 9.53 -24.90 22.15
N ILE A 216 10.35 -24.26 23.00
CA ILE A 216 10.51 -22.80 22.95
C ILE A 216 11.20 -22.36 21.65
N SER A 217 12.18 -23.12 21.16
CA SER A 217 12.84 -22.82 19.89
C SER A 217 11.88 -22.93 18.70
N ARG A 218 11.06 -23.99 18.67
CA ARG A 218 10.01 -24.17 17.65
C ARG A 218 8.99 -23.04 17.71
N LEU A 219 8.48 -22.72 18.91
CA LEU A 219 7.49 -21.66 19.12
C LEU A 219 7.97 -20.30 18.59
N VAL A 220 9.22 -19.92 18.89
CA VAL A 220 9.80 -18.66 18.39
C VAL A 220 9.86 -18.66 16.86
N ASN A 221 10.35 -19.75 16.25
CA ASN A 221 10.46 -19.86 14.80
C ASN A 221 9.09 -19.80 14.11
N GLU A 222 8.11 -20.57 14.60
CA GLU A 222 6.75 -20.55 14.08
C GLU A 222 6.09 -19.18 14.22
N SER A 223 6.32 -18.48 15.34
CA SER A 223 5.80 -17.12 15.55
C SER A 223 6.41 -16.12 14.57
N VAL A 224 7.72 -16.20 14.33
CA VAL A 224 8.42 -15.37 13.33
C VAL A 224 7.87 -15.62 11.92
N ASP A 225 7.64 -16.88 11.55
CA ASP A 225 7.14 -17.22 10.22
C ASP A 225 5.68 -16.79 10.03
N LYS A 226 4.81 -17.01 11.04
CA LYS A 226 3.44 -16.49 11.02
C LYS A 226 3.41 -14.96 10.87
N LEU A 227 4.22 -14.24 11.64
CA LEU A 227 4.32 -12.78 11.55
C LEU A 227 4.86 -12.33 10.19
N ARG A 228 5.79 -13.06 9.59
CA ARG A 228 6.28 -12.78 8.23
C ARG A 228 5.13 -12.86 7.22
N THR A 229 4.32 -13.92 7.27
CA THR A 229 3.16 -14.06 6.39
C THR A 229 2.19 -12.89 6.55
N VAL A 230 1.80 -12.55 7.79
CA VAL A 230 0.89 -11.43 8.06
C VAL A 230 1.49 -10.11 7.57
N SER A 231 2.79 -9.87 7.77
CA SER A 231 3.45 -8.65 7.33
C SER A 231 3.47 -8.49 5.81
N ILE A 232 3.70 -9.58 5.05
CA ILE A 232 3.68 -9.57 3.59
C ILE A 232 2.28 -9.24 3.06
N GLU A 233 1.25 -9.88 3.65
CA GLU A 233 -0.15 -9.62 3.31
C GLU A 233 -0.54 -8.16 3.57
N GLU A 234 -0.22 -7.66 4.76
CA GLU A 234 -0.64 -6.33 5.21
C GLU A 234 0.09 -5.20 4.48
N LEU A 235 1.40 -5.38 4.21
CA LEU A 235 2.21 -4.44 3.45
C LEU A 235 2.04 -4.60 1.94
N LYS A 236 1.25 -5.59 1.47
CA LYS A 236 1.04 -5.90 0.04
C LYS A 236 2.35 -6.04 -0.73
N ILE A 237 3.36 -6.64 -0.09
CA ILE A 237 4.65 -6.88 -0.72
C ILE A 237 4.45 -8.00 -1.74
N LYS A 238 4.67 -7.71 -3.03
CA LYS A 238 4.62 -8.74 -4.07
C LYS A 238 5.75 -9.74 -3.81
N THR A 239 5.36 -11.00 -3.61
CA THR A 239 6.28 -12.13 -3.45
C THR A 239 6.64 -12.71 -4.81
#